data_AF-A3AHJ9-F1
#
_entry.id   AF-A3AHJ9-F1
#
_cell.length_a   1.000
_cell.length_b   1.000
_cell.length_c   1.000
_cell.angle_alpha   90.00
_cell.angle_beta   90.00
_cell.angle_gamma   90.00
#
_symmetry.space_group_name_H-M   'P 1'
#
loop_
_entity.id
_entity.type
_entity.pdbx_description
1 polymer ?
#
loop_
_entity_poly.entity_id
_entity_poly.type
_entity_poly.pdbx_seq_one_letter_code
_entity_poly.pdbx_strand_id
1 'polypeptide(L)'
;MLKNGGFEEGPYIFPNTSWGVLVPPMDEDDHTPLSPWTILSTTKSVKYIDAVPGGARAVELVSGMETAMVQEVSTVPGRSYRLEFSVGDASDGCSGSLTVQAYACGDERGGRRGGGRRAALLACCCPVR
;
A
#
# COMPACT_ATOMS: atom_id res chain seq x y z
N MET A 1 11.38 9.00 1.16
CA MET A 1 10.01 9.43 1.52
C MET A 1 9.06 8.69 0.61
N LEU A 2 7.92 8.22 1.12
CA LEU A 2 6.91 7.54 0.31
C LEU A 2 6.33 8.53 -0.71
N LYS A 3 6.24 8.10 -1.96
CA LYS A 3 5.51 8.81 -3.01
C LYS A 3 4.04 8.41 -2.93
N ASN A 4 3.14 9.37 -3.16
CA ASN A 4 1.70 9.15 -3.07
C ASN A 4 1.27 8.42 -1.77
N GLY A 5 1.87 8.78 -0.63
CA GLY A 5 1.64 8.11 0.66
C GLY A 5 0.24 8.33 1.26
N GLY A 6 -0.46 9.38 0.80
CA GLY A 6 -1.85 9.66 1.17
C GLY A 6 -2.87 9.16 0.13
N PHE A 7 -2.44 8.50 -0.94
CA PHE A 7 -3.31 8.04 -2.03
C PHE A 7 -4.16 9.14 -2.69
N GLU A 8 -3.66 10.37 -2.71
CA GLU A 8 -4.35 11.53 -3.32
C GLU A 8 -4.32 11.47 -4.86
N GLU A 9 -3.42 10.67 -5.43
CA GLU A 9 -3.38 10.34 -6.86
C GLU A 9 -3.89 8.91 -7.07
N GLY A 10 -4.91 8.73 -7.90
CA GLY A 10 -5.58 7.45 -8.08
C GLY A 10 -6.64 7.46 -9.18
N PRO A 11 -7.39 6.35 -9.34
CA PRO A 11 -8.55 6.31 -10.23
C PRO A 11 -9.54 7.44 -9.96
N TYR A 12 -10.22 7.90 -11.01
CA TYR A 12 -11.30 8.85 -10.84
C TYR A 12 -12.48 8.20 -10.10
N ILE A 13 -12.91 8.83 -9.01
CA ILE A 13 -14.13 8.49 -8.28
C ILE A 13 -15.15 9.60 -8.56
N PHE A 14 -16.40 9.21 -8.83
CA PHE A 14 -17.48 10.18 -8.93
C PHE A 14 -17.68 10.91 -7.59
N PRO A 15 -17.86 12.24 -7.58
CA PRO A 15 -18.09 12.96 -6.34
C PRO A 15 -19.41 12.49 -5.68
N ASN A 16 -19.43 12.51 -4.33
CA ASN A 16 -20.59 12.16 -3.51
C ASN A 16 -21.09 10.70 -3.67
N THR A 17 -20.21 9.78 -4.06
CA THR A 17 -20.53 8.36 -4.09
C THR A 17 -20.10 7.67 -2.81
N SER A 18 -20.94 6.74 -2.32
CA SER A 18 -20.62 5.86 -1.19
C SER A 18 -19.76 4.63 -1.57
N TRP A 19 -19.47 4.47 -2.87
CA TRP A 19 -18.79 3.31 -3.45
C TRP A 19 -17.44 3.74 -4.02
N GLY A 20 -16.49 2.80 -3.94
CA GLY A 20 -15.11 2.99 -4.41
C GLY A 20 -14.84 2.29 -5.73
N VAL A 21 -13.61 2.42 -6.22
CA VAL A 21 -13.13 1.78 -7.45
C VAL A 21 -12.28 0.56 -7.09
N LEU A 22 -12.59 -0.60 -7.67
CA LEU A 22 -11.74 -1.79 -7.54
C LEU A 22 -10.52 -1.64 -8.46
N VAL A 23 -9.34 -1.84 -7.88
CA VAL A 23 -8.06 -1.80 -8.58
C VAL A 23 -7.51 -3.23 -8.63
N PRO A 24 -7.40 -3.85 -9.82
CA PRO A 24 -6.91 -5.21 -9.97
C PRO A 24 -5.41 -5.33 -9.71
N PRO A 25 -4.91 -6.55 -9.44
CA PRO A 25 -3.48 -6.80 -9.35
C PRO A 25 -2.77 -6.59 -10.69
N MET A 26 -1.45 -6.36 -10.63
CA MET A 26 -0.61 -6.05 -11.79
C MET A 26 -0.39 -7.22 -12.77
N ASP A 27 -0.84 -8.44 -12.42
CA ASP A 27 -0.73 -9.58 -13.34
C ASP A 27 -1.71 -9.47 -14.52
N GLU A 28 -2.76 -8.65 -14.37
CA GLU A 28 -3.74 -8.38 -15.42
C GLU A 28 -3.38 -7.14 -16.28
N ASP A 29 -2.64 -6.18 -15.72
CA ASP A 29 -2.24 -4.92 -16.40
C ASP A 29 -0.83 -4.48 -15.99
N ASP A 30 -0.03 -4.04 -16.97
CA ASP A 30 1.33 -3.52 -16.77
C ASP A 30 1.35 -2.21 -15.96
N HIS A 31 0.20 -1.56 -15.76
CA HIS A 31 0.08 -0.28 -15.05
C HIS A 31 -1.01 -0.31 -13.97
N THR A 32 -0.65 0.14 -12.77
CA THR A 32 -1.63 0.41 -11.69
C THR A 32 -1.95 1.90 -11.62
N PRO A 33 -3.24 2.27 -11.48
CA PRO A 33 -3.64 3.65 -11.26
C PRO A 33 -3.19 4.18 -9.88
N LEU A 34 -2.64 3.33 -9.00
CA LEU A 34 -2.11 3.70 -7.68
C LEU A 34 -0.57 3.78 -7.66
N SER A 35 0.08 3.89 -8.82
CA SER A 35 1.54 4.01 -8.92
C SER A 35 2.07 5.12 -7.98
N PRO A 36 3.13 4.87 -7.18
CA PRO A 36 4.06 3.74 -7.24
C PRO A 36 3.75 2.61 -6.24
N TRP A 37 2.50 2.46 -5.81
CA TRP A 37 2.09 1.32 -5.00
C TRP A 37 1.76 0.10 -5.86
N THR A 38 2.31 -1.05 -5.49
CA THR A 38 2.04 -2.35 -6.12
C THR A 38 1.14 -3.17 -5.20
N ILE A 39 0.12 -3.79 -5.77
CA ILE A 39 -0.71 -4.77 -5.04
C ILE A 39 0.04 -6.10 -5.04
N LEU A 40 0.38 -6.61 -3.85
CA LEU A 40 1.05 -7.88 -3.63
C LEU A 40 0.03 -9.01 -3.53
N SER A 41 -0.70 -9.22 -4.62
CA SER A 41 -1.58 -10.36 -4.84
C SER A 41 -1.69 -10.60 -6.32
N THR A 42 -1.98 -11.84 -6.70
CA THR A 42 -2.21 -12.23 -8.11
C THR A 42 -3.69 -12.41 -8.42
N THR A 43 -4.52 -12.57 -7.38
CA THR A 43 -5.94 -12.88 -7.51
C THR A 43 -6.85 -11.85 -6.85
N LYS A 44 -6.29 -10.90 -6.09
CA LYS A 44 -7.08 -9.98 -5.27
C LYS A 44 -6.85 -8.53 -5.62
N SER A 45 -7.95 -7.79 -5.59
CA SER A 45 -8.01 -6.35 -5.80
C SER A 45 -7.96 -5.59 -4.48
N VAL A 46 -7.61 -4.32 -4.56
CA VAL A 46 -7.86 -3.36 -3.48
C VAL A 46 -8.97 -2.40 -3.91
N LYS A 47 -9.61 -1.73 -2.96
CA LYS A 47 -10.67 -0.77 -3.26
C LYS A 47 -10.18 0.64 -2.91
N TYR A 48 -10.15 1.50 -3.91
CA TYR A 48 -9.83 2.92 -3.75
C TYR A 48 -11.11 3.68 -3.36
N ILE A 49 -11.05 4.45 -2.28
CA ILE A 49 -12.23 5.11 -1.68
C ILE A 49 -12.02 6.62 -1.49
N ASP A 50 -13.12 7.36 -1.56
CA ASP A 50 -13.24 8.79 -1.25
C ASP A 50 -13.73 8.97 0.21
N ALA A 51 -13.42 10.12 0.80
CA ALA A 51 -14.00 10.66 2.03
C ALA A 51 -13.65 9.91 3.33
N VAL A 52 -12.37 9.95 3.73
CA VAL A 52 -11.90 9.48 5.04
C VAL A 52 -11.74 10.62 6.05
N PRO A 53 -11.90 10.39 7.37
CA PRO A 53 -11.62 11.41 8.36
C PRO A 53 -10.13 11.83 8.32
N GLY A 54 -9.85 13.06 7.88
CA GLY A 54 -8.48 13.63 7.86
C GLY A 54 -7.74 13.53 6.52
N GLY A 55 -8.37 13.07 5.43
CA GLY A 55 -7.81 13.02 4.08
C GLY A 55 -8.91 12.92 3.02
N ALA A 56 -8.58 13.13 1.74
CA ALA A 56 -9.60 13.01 0.69
C ALA A 56 -9.74 11.56 0.22
N ARG A 57 -8.71 10.73 0.35
CA ARG A 57 -8.63 9.42 -0.30
C ARG A 57 -7.99 8.36 0.60
N ALA A 58 -8.33 7.09 0.39
CA ALA A 58 -7.70 5.96 1.03
C ALA A 58 -7.83 4.68 0.20
N VAL A 59 -7.14 3.62 0.64
CA VAL A 59 -7.29 2.27 0.08
C VAL A 59 -7.80 1.32 1.16
N GLU A 60 -8.79 0.52 0.78
CA GLU A 60 -9.41 -0.53 1.57
C GLU A 60 -8.94 -1.91 1.05
N LEU A 61 -8.47 -2.76 1.96
CA LEU A 61 -8.05 -4.13 1.67
C LEU A 61 -9.26 -5.07 1.74
N VAL A 62 -9.87 -5.36 0.60
CA VAL A 62 -11.19 -6.03 0.52
C VAL A 62 -11.16 -7.56 0.58
N SER A 63 -9.98 -8.20 0.61
CA SER A 63 -9.88 -9.67 0.64
C SER A 63 -8.98 -10.21 1.77
N GLY A 64 -8.86 -9.47 2.87
CA GLY A 64 -8.16 -9.93 4.07
C GLY A 64 -6.68 -10.26 3.81
N MET A 65 -6.24 -11.45 4.23
CA MET A 65 -4.82 -11.87 4.17
C MET A 65 -4.29 -12.03 2.74
N GLU A 66 -5.19 -12.21 1.77
CA GLU A 66 -4.82 -12.45 0.38
C GLU A 66 -4.56 -11.13 -0.37
N THR A 67 -4.70 -9.98 0.30
CA THR A 67 -4.40 -8.65 -0.22
C THR A 67 -3.33 -7.96 0.62
N ALA A 68 -2.34 -7.41 -0.07
CA ALA A 68 -1.41 -6.47 0.52
C ALA A 68 -0.96 -5.46 -0.52
N MET A 69 -0.39 -4.35 -0.07
CA MET A 69 0.22 -3.34 -0.94
C MET A 69 1.66 -3.10 -0.52
N VAL A 70 2.51 -2.75 -1.49
CA VAL A 70 3.92 -2.43 -1.29
C VAL A 70 4.37 -1.24 -2.10
N GLN A 71 5.33 -0.49 -1.55
CA GLN A 71 6.08 0.51 -2.28
C GLN A 71 7.55 0.39 -1.91
N GLU A 72 8.42 0.18 -2.89
CA GLU A 72 9.87 0.22 -2.66
C GLU A 72 10.38 1.67 -2.65
N VAL A 73 11.04 2.08 -1.57
CA VAL A 73 11.68 3.41 -1.47
C VAL A 73 13.18 3.31 -1.21
N SER A 74 13.93 4.25 -1.78
CA SER A 74 15.37 4.37 -1.53
C SER A 74 15.66 4.92 -0.14
N THR A 75 16.57 4.26 0.57
CA THR A 75 17.08 4.69 1.89
C THR A 75 18.60 4.84 1.88
N VAL A 76 19.09 5.70 2.76
CA VAL A 76 20.51 6.01 3.00
C VAL A 76 20.99 5.31 4.28
N PRO A 77 22.15 4.63 4.25
CA PRO A 77 22.80 4.05 5.44
C PRO A 77 22.93 5.03 6.62
N GLY A 78 22.72 4.53 7.84
CA GLY A 78 22.96 5.29 9.07
C GLY A 78 21.93 6.40 9.34
N ARG A 79 20.89 6.54 8.51
CA ARG A 79 19.77 7.44 8.76
C ARG A 79 18.63 6.69 9.45
N SER A 80 17.95 7.37 10.38
CA SER A 80 16.68 6.93 10.93
C SER A 80 15.53 7.34 10.00
N TYR A 81 14.52 6.48 9.93
CA TYR A 81 13.29 6.74 9.21
C TYR A 81 12.11 6.49 10.14
N ARG A 82 11.07 7.30 10.01
CA ARG A 82 9.80 7.11 10.71
C ARG A 82 8.74 6.75 9.69
N LEU A 83 8.05 5.65 9.93
CA LEU A 83 6.86 5.26 9.19
C LEU A 83 5.64 5.67 10.02
N GLU A 84 4.74 6.42 9.40
CA GLU A 84 3.46 6.82 9.97
C GLU A 84 2.37 6.44 9.01
N PHE A 85 1.26 5.93 9.53
CA PHE A 85 0.07 5.59 8.78
C PHE A 85 -1.16 5.75 9.66
N SER A 86 -2.31 5.97 9.03
CA SER A 86 -3.62 5.95 9.68
C SER A 86 -4.39 4.72 9.21
N VAL A 87 -5.17 4.14 10.09
CA VAL A 87 -6.04 3.00 9.79
C VAL A 87 -7.46 3.35 10.23
N GLY A 88 -8.43 2.97 9.41
CA GLY A 88 -9.86 3.09 9.72
C GLY A 88 -10.55 1.73 9.60
N ASP A 89 -11.69 1.60 10.28
CA ASP A 89 -12.58 0.44 10.16
C ASP A 89 -13.72 0.80 9.20
N ALA A 90 -13.88 0.00 8.14
CA ALA A 90 -14.95 0.16 7.16
C ALA A 90 -16.34 -0.21 7.72
N SER A 91 -16.42 -0.80 8.92
CA SER A 91 -17.65 -1.28 9.57
C SER A 91 -18.42 -2.30 8.72
N ASP A 92 -17.71 -3.07 7.90
CA ASP A 92 -18.23 -4.12 7.02
C ASP A 92 -18.28 -5.51 7.70
N GLY A 93 -17.93 -5.56 8.99
CA GLY A 93 -17.85 -6.80 9.77
C GLY A 93 -16.53 -7.55 9.58
N CYS A 94 -15.54 -6.96 8.90
CA CYS A 94 -14.19 -7.52 8.85
C CYS A 94 -13.63 -7.65 10.28
N SER A 95 -13.23 -8.86 10.64
CA SER A 95 -12.59 -9.13 11.93
C SER A 95 -11.18 -9.63 11.70
N GLY A 96 -10.20 -8.91 12.24
CA GLY A 96 -8.81 -9.32 12.13
C GLY A 96 -7.75 -8.28 12.50
N SER A 97 -6.49 -8.71 12.49
CA SER A 97 -5.32 -7.86 12.74
C SER A 97 -4.73 -7.34 11.43
N LEU A 98 -4.58 -6.01 11.34
CA LEU A 98 -3.76 -5.37 10.32
C LEU A 98 -2.28 -5.46 10.71
N THR A 99 -1.45 -6.07 9.87
CA THR A 99 0.00 -6.19 10.04
C THR A 99 0.67 -5.16 9.16
N VAL A 100 1.56 -4.33 9.71
CA VAL A 100 2.36 -3.36 8.95
C VAL A 100 3.85 -3.69 9.12
N GLN A 101 4.55 -3.93 8.01
CA GLN A 101 5.98 -4.27 8.03
C GLN A 101 6.82 -3.26 7.26
N ALA A 102 8.04 -3.00 7.73
CA ALA A 102 9.06 -2.24 7.04
C ALA A 102 10.38 -3.02 7.07
N TYR A 103 10.97 -3.29 5.90
CA TYR A 103 12.29 -3.92 5.81
C TYR A 103 13.33 -2.95 5.23
N ALA A 104 14.61 -3.22 5.46
CA ALA A 104 15.72 -2.52 4.81
C ALA A 104 16.72 -3.55 4.30
N CYS A 105 16.90 -3.62 2.98
CA CYS A 105 17.89 -4.52 2.37
C CYS A 105 19.11 -3.74 1.88
N GLY A 106 20.31 -4.28 2.09
CA GLY A 106 21.56 -3.78 1.53
C GLY A 106 21.93 -4.56 0.27
N ASP A 107 22.36 -3.87 -0.79
CA ASP A 107 22.97 -4.52 -1.95
C ASP A 107 24.49 -4.58 -1.75
N GLU A 108 25.06 -5.78 -1.60
CA GLU A 108 26.51 -6.02 -1.57
C GLU A 108 27.04 -6.43 -2.95
N ARG A 109 26.66 -5.71 -4.00
CA ARG A 109 27.26 -5.92 -5.33
C ARG A 109 28.50 -5.06 -5.53
N GLY A 110 29.66 -5.67 -5.21
CA GLY A 110 30.95 -5.39 -5.84
C GLY A 110 31.50 -3.97 -5.74
N GLY A 111 32.19 -3.65 -4.64
CA GLY A 111 33.32 -2.71 -4.63
C GLY A 111 33.07 -1.21 -4.92
N ARG A 112 31.86 -0.78 -5.30
CA ARG A 112 31.51 0.63 -5.47
C ARG A 112 30.42 1.05 -4.49
N ARG A 113 30.74 2.00 -3.60
CA ARG A 113 29.81 2.63 -2.66
C ARG A 113 28.76 3.47 -3.43
N GLY A 114 27.73 2.82 -3.94
CA GLY A 114 26.51 3.45 -4.46
C GLY A 114 25.29 2.75 -3.88
N GLY A 115 24.80 3.23 -2.74
CA GLY A 115 23.78 2.53 -1.95
C GLY A 115 22.35 2.87 -2.38
N GLY A 116 21.71 2.01 -3.16
CA GLY A 116 20.26 1.92 -3.25
C GLY A 116 19.76 0.89 -2.25
N ARG A 117 19.18 1.31 -1.13
CA ARG A 117 18.61 0.41 -0.12
C ARG A 117 17.09 0.45 -0.18
N ARG A 118 16.45 -0.72 -0.23
CA ARG A 118 15.01 -0.88 -0.43
C ARG A 118 14.29 -0.89 0.90
N ALA A 119 13.22 -0.11 1.03
CA ALA A 119 12.24 -0.29 2.09
C ALA A 119 10.85 -0.45 1.51
N ALA A 120 10.08 -1.37 2.09
CA ALA A 120 8.76 -1.76 1.62
C ALA A 120 7.80 -1.80 2.79
N LEU A 121 6.63 -1.23 2.58
CA LEU A 121 5.49 -1.34 3.48
C LEU A 121 4.69 -2.58 3.09
N LEU A 122 4.35 -3.49 4.00
CA LEU A 122 3.37 -4.57 3.75
C LEU A 122 2.22 -4.43 4.74
N ALA A 123 0.99 -4.33 4.25
CA ALA A 123 -0.24 -4.24 5.04
C ALA A 123 -1.11 -5.51 4.86
N CYS A 124 -1.38 -6.32 5.90
CA CYS A 124 -2.20 -7.55 5.82
C CYS A 124 -3.29 -7.59 6.91
N CYS A 125 -4.57 -7.91 6.62
CA CYS A 125 -5.62 -8.11 7.64
C CYS A 125 -5.91 -9.62 7.90
N CYS A 126 -6.14 -10.10 9.15
CA CYS A 126 -6.12 -11.55 9.50
C CYS A 126 -7.06 -11.97 10.68
N PRO A 127 -7.79 -13.14 10.75
CA PRO A 127 -8.19 -14.14 9.74
C PRO A 127 -9.69 -14.60 9.82
N VAL A 128 -10.11 -15.48 8.91
CA VAL A 128 -11.18 -16.48 9.17
C VAL A 128 -10.60 -17.90 9.05
N ARG A 129 -10.65 -18.61 10.20
CA ARG A 129 -10.39 -20.02 10.54
C ARG A 129 -9.60 -20.94 9.60
#